data_AF-A0A842QL95-F1
#
_entry.id   AF-A0A842QL95-F1
#
_cell.length_a   1.000
_cell.length_b   1.000
_cell.length_c   1.000
_cell.angle_alpha   90.00
_cell.angle_beta   90.00
_cell.angle_gamma   90.00
#
_symmetry.space_group_name_H-M   'P 1'
#
loop_
_entity.id
_entity.type
_entity.pdbx_description
1 polymer ?
#
loop_
_entity_poly.entity_id
_entity_poly.type
_entity_poly.pdbx_seq_one_letter_code
_entity_poly.pdbx_strand_id
1 'polypeptide(L)'
;MVEKRFGEHLRVRTKPHKMTFNNHEAGIKAEFNQGLLQEHLPLTQGVMTGDQTLVKTLGKVIPKSTVEALNSTEFIDVFGRVLELPGPRGGTCLQYLYVWDYQAVPAHEADYEPIFVYIDGTKRHAIYDLVHYCARRLELGSSKRDGPGLRMIPGWHSFLPAPQLRPANADSKLEVKPLSDQHLDAWYSIPEKSAQFKIRRYLANPFLLEAPGHFLESPDEDSKTMCCTFLEIESALKEFEDPRKGVVEGVKRALTKCVGIFGLYRLGALVQLLLEMNQIGLLQLGQPLGDGLNLGKLTALLQEGLISLTDMGKNLIQGLGKE
;
A
#
# COMPACT_ATOMS: atom_id res chain seq x y z
N MET A 1 -16.71 -17.88 -12.01
CA MET A 1 -17.00 -17.24 -10.70
C MET A 1 -15.71 -17.31 -9.91
N VAL A 2 -15.24 -16.19 -9.37
CA VAL A 2 -14.00 -16.16 -8.60
C VAL A 2 -14.25 -16.79 -7.23
N GLU A 3 -13.37 -17.70 -6.80
CA GLU A 3 -13.47 -18.38 -5.51
C GLU A 3 -12.80 -17.55 -4.41
N LYS A 4 -13.56 -17.22 -3.35
CA LYS A 4 -13.07 -16.46 -2.19
C LYS A 4 -12.75 -17.43 -1.05
N ARG A 5 -11.48 -17.66 -0.78
CA ARG A 5 -10.94 -18.58 0.24
C ARG A 5 -10.91 -17.96 1.63
N PHE A 6 -10.66 -16.65 1.74
CA PHE A 6 -10.43 -16.00 3.04
C PHE A 6 -11.52 -15.04 3.48
N GLY A 7 -12.60 -14.87 2.71
CA GLY A 7 -13.63 -13.86 2.97
C GLY A 7 -14.21 -13.85 4.40
N GLU A 8 -14.40 -15.02 5.02
CA GLU A 8 -14.87 -15.15 6.42
C GLU A 8 -13.84 -14.67 7.45
N HIS A 9 -12.54 -14.87 7.19
CA HIS A 9 -11.46 -14.39 8.04
C HIS A 9 -11.33 -12.87 8.02
N LEU A 10 -11.74 -12.22 6.92
CA LEU A 10 -11.71 -10.77 6.77
C LEU A 10 -12.92 -10.08 7.43
N ARG A 11 -14.04 -10.78 7.58
CA ARG A 11 -15.34 -10.21 8.03
C ARG A 11 -15.67 -10.63 9.46
N VAL A 12 -14.67 -10.62 10.34
CA VAL A 12 -14.85 -10.98 11.75
C VAL A 12 -15.87 -10.07 12.42
N ARG A 13 -16.84 -10.66 13.10
CA ARG A 13 -17.83 -9.94 13.91
C ARG A 13 -17.66 -10.31 15.38
N THR A 14 -16.96 -9.46 16.12
CA THR A 14 -16.77 -9.65 17.57
C THR A 14 -17.80 -8.84 18.35
N LYS A 15 -18.37 -9.43 19.41
CA LYS A 15 -19.26 -8.68 20.32
C LYS A 15 -18.42 -7.70 21.14
N PRO A 16 -18.86 -6.44 21.38
CA PRO A 16 -18.05 -5.44 22.08
C PRO A 16 -17.46 -5.89 23.42
N HIS A 17 -18.24 -6.59 24.25
CA HIS A 17 -17.78 -7.11 25.55
C HIS A 17 -16.79 -8.29 25.47
N LYS A 18 -16.54 -8.84 24.28
CA LYS A 18 -15.55 -9.88 24.04
C LYS A 18 -14.28 -9.35 23.38
N MET A 19 -14.26 -8.08 22.99
CA MET A 19 -13.11 -7.48 22.35
C MET A 19 -12.00 -7.30 23.37
N THR A 20 -10.79 -7.73 23.00
CA THR A 20 -9.59 -7.51 23.78
C THR A 20 -8.57 -6.73 22.96
N PHE A 21 -7.67 -6.05 23.66
CA PHE A 21 -6.59 -5.25 23.09
C PHE A 21 -5.30 -5.51 23.86
N ASN A 22 -5.06 -6.78 24.22
CA ASN A 22 -3.98 -7.16 25.13
C ASN A 22 -2.72 -7.61 24.36
N ASN A 23 -2.86 -7.96 23.07
CA ASN A 23 -1.74 -8.42 22.26
C ASN A 23 -1.00 -7.23 21.63
N HIS A 24 -0.05 -6.66 22.38
CA HIS A 24 0.81 -5.56 21.94
C HIS A 24 2.23 -5.67 22.52
N GLU A 25 3.19 -4.92 21.96
CA GLU A 25 4.54 -4.85 22.51
C GLU A 25 4.55 -4.31 23.95
N ALA A 26 5.56 -4.74 24.73
CA ALA A 26 5.68 -4.39 26.13
C ALA A 26 5.81 -2.87 26.31
N GLY A 27 5.04 -2.33 27.28
CA GLY A 27 5.05 -0.90 27.59
C GLY A 27 4.12 -0.03 26.74
N ILE A 28 3.48 -0.58 25.70
CA ILE A 28 2.43 0.10 24.94
C ILE A 28 1.07 -0.26 25.55
N LYS A 29 0.09 0.64 25.49
CA LYS A 29 -1.32 0.33 25.74
C LYS A 29 -2.09 0.38 24.43
N ALA A 30 -3.07 -0.50 24.26
CA ALA A 30 -3.98 -0.47 23.13
C ALA A 30 -5.44 -0.43 23.58
N GLU A 31 -6.26 0.38 22.91
CA GLU A 31 -7.69 0.46 23.16
C GLU A 31 -8.48 0.85 21.90
N PHE A 32 -9.80 0.75 21.95
CA PHE A 32 -10.67 1.29 20.91
C PHE A 32 -11.37 2.56 21.39
N ASN A 33 -11.13 3.65 20.66
CA ASN A 33 -11.81 4.93 20.85
C ASN A 33 -12.33 5.42 19.50
N GLN A 34 -13.61 5.12 19.20
CA GLN A 34 -14.22 5.44 17.91
C GLN A 34 -14.20 6.95 17.62
N GLY A 35 -14.46 7.78 18.63
CA GLY A 35 -14.49 9.24 18.47
C GLY A 35 -13.14 9.79 18.02
N LEU A 36 -12.07 9.41 18.72
CA LEU A 36 -10.70 9.82 18.38
C LEU A 36 -10.27 9.28 17.02
N LEU A 37 -10.56 8.00 16.75
CA LEU A 37 -10.24 7.36 15.47
C LEU A 37 -10.96 8.01 14.29
N GLN A 38 -12.24 8.35 14.44
CA GLN A 38 -13.01 8.98 13.37
C GLN A 38 -12.58 10.44 13.16
N GLU A 39 -12.30 11.18 14.25
CA GLU A 39 -11.82 12.56 14.17
C GLU A 39 -10.49 12.66 13.42
N HIS A 40 -9.59 11.71 13.64
CA HIS A 40 -8.24 11.72 13.08
C HIS A 40 -8.04 10.71 11.95
N LEU A 41 -9.12 10.22 11.34
CA LEU A 41 -9.03 9.43 10.11
C LEU A 41 -8.43 10.32 9.00
N PRO A 42 -7.35 9.92 8.31
CA PRO A 42 -6.85 10.66 7.16
C PRO A 42 -7.92 10.74 6.07
N LEU A 43 -8.00 11.87 5.36
CA LEU A 43 -8.82 11.92 4.16
C LEU A 43 -8.25 10.94 3.14
N THR A 44 -9.08 10.02 2.66
CA THR A 44 -8.73 9.05 1.63
C THR A 44 -9.57 9.25 0.38
N GLN A 45 -9.07 8.82 -0.76
CA GLN A 45 -9.81 8.79 -2.02
C GLN A 45 -9.60 7.46 -2.74
N GLY A 46 -10.70 6.86 -3.20
CA GLY A 46 -10.69 5.69 -4.06
C GLY A 46 -10.67 4.36 -3.31
N VAL A 47 -10.71 4.36 -1.98
CA VAL A 47 -10.72 3.14 -1.17
C VAL A 47 -11.92 2.26 -1.51
N MET A 48 -13.10 2.86 -1.65
CA MET A 48 -14.35 2.13 -1.86
C MET A 48 -14.65 1.81 -3.33
N THR A 49 -14.18 2.65 -4.26
CA THR A 49 -14.62 2.61 -5.67
C THR A 49 -13.47 2.57 -6.67
N GLY A 50 -12.22 2.54 -6.20
CA GLY A 50 -11.04 2.59 -7.05
C GLY A 50 -11.01 1.50 -8.11
N ASP A 51 -11.16 0.24 -7.68
CA ASP A 51 -11.12 -0.92 -8.58
C ASP A 51 -12.26 -0.93 -9.59
N GLN A 52 -13.47 -0.55 -9.18
CA GLN A 52 -14.60 -0.39 -10.10
C GLN A 52 -14.34 0.70 -11.14
N THR A 53 -13.64 1.78 -10.74
CA THR A 53 -13.26 2.86 -11.65
C THR A 53 -12.17 2.41 -12.62
N LEU A 54 -11.19 1.63 -12.15
CA LEU A 54 -10.19 0.95 -12.98
C LEU A 54 -10.86 0.06 -14.03
N VAL A 55 -11.79 -0.80 -13.63
CA VAL A 55 -12.53 -1.68 -14.56
C VAL A 55 -13.34 -0.88 -15.57
N LYS A 56 -14.07 0.16 -15.15
CA LYS A 56 -14.85 1.00 -16.08
C LYS A 56 -13.97 1.70 -17.11
N THR A 57 -12.76 2.06 -16.72
CA THR A 57 -11.82 2.80 -17.57
C THR A 57 -11.06 1.87 -18.52
N LEU A 58 -10.60 0.70 -18.02
CA LEU A 58 -9.69 -0.18 -18.74
C LEU A 58 -10.24 -1.57 -19.07
N GLY A 59 -11.49 -1.87 -18.73
CA GLY A 59 -12.05 -3.22 -18.86
C GLY A 59 -12.07 -3.79 -20.28
N LYS A 60 -11.84 -2.95 -21.30
CA LYS A 60 -11.70 -3.37 -22.70
C LYS A 60 -10.27 -3.72 -23.11
N VAL A 61 -9.26 -3.29 -22.34
CA VAL A 61 -7.83 -3.44 -22.68
C VAL A 61 -7.09 -4.39 -21.75
N ILE A 62 -7.59 -4.62 -20.53
CA ILE A 62 -7.03 -5.62 -19.62
C ILE A 62 -7.70 -6.99 -19.83
N PRO A 63 -7.02 -8.11 -19.49
CA PRO A 63 -7.58 -9.44 -19.67
C PRO A 63 -8.94 -9.61 -18.99
N LYS A 64 -9.85 -10.37 -19.62
CA LYS A 64 -11.20 -10.61 -19.08
C LYS A 64 -11.15 -11.23 -17.68
N SER A 65 -10.18 -12.11 -17.41
CA SER A 65 -9.94 -12.68 -16.09
C SER A 65 -9.61 -11.61 -15.04
N THR A 66 -8.77 -10.62 -15.39
CA THR A 66 -8.45 -9.48 -14.53
C THR A 66 -9.67 -8.60 -14.28
N VAL A 67 -10.52 -8.38 -15.30
CA VAL A 67 -11.80 -7.66 -15.14
C VAL A 67 -12.72 -8.38 -14.15
N GLU A 68 -12.91 -9.68 -14.33
CA GLU A 68 -13.74 -10.52 -13.44
C GLU A 68 -13.21 -10.51 -12.01
N ALA A 69 -11.88 -10.58 -11.85
CA ALA A 69 -11.23 -10.51 -10.57
C ALA A 69 -11.40 -9.14 -9.89
N LEU A 70 -11.09 -8.03 -10.56
CA LEU A 70 -11.27 -6.68 -10.01
C LEU A 70 -12.73 -6.36 -9.66
N ASN A 71 -13.70 -6.86 -10.44
CA ASN A 71 -15.11 -6.74 -10.11
C ASN A 71 -15.53 -7.59 -8.89
N SER A 72 -14.75 -8.63 -8.57
CA SER A 72 -14.97 -9.49 -7.41
C SER A 72 -14.23 -8.99 -6.16
N THR A 73 -13.30 -8.03 -6.31
CA THR A 73 -12.64 -7.34 -5.19
C THR A 73 -13.66 -6.56 -4.38
N GLU A 74 -13.61 -6.69 -3.06
CA GLU A 74 -14.46 -5.94 -2.15
C GLU A 74 -13.62 -5.21 -1.11
N PHE A 75 -13.82 -3.90 -0.97
CA PHE A 75 -13.39 -3.20 0.23
C PHE A 75 -14.23 -3.72 1.40
N ILE A 76 -13.55 -4.25 2.42
CA ILE A 76 -14.21 -4.80 3.60
C ILE A 76 -14.57 -3.66 4.52
N ASP A 77 -13.57 -3.04 5.15
CA ASP A 77 -13.73 -1.95 6.09
C ASP A 77 -12.36 -1.32 6.42
N VAL A 78 -12.39 -0.19 7.13
CA VAL A 78 -11.24 0.35 7.85
C VAL A 78 -11.37 0.01 9.33
N PHE A 79 -10.38 -0.71 9.85
CA PHE A 79 -10.28 -1.07 11.26
C PHE A 79 -9.28 -0.16 11.96
N GLY A 80 -9.49 0.16 13.23
CA GLY A 80 -8.53 0.96 13.98
C GLY A 80 -8.54 0.73 15.49
N ARG A 81 -7.42 1.14 16.09
CA ARG A 81 -7.19 1.16 17.54
C ARG A 81 -6.23 2.28 17.90
N VAL A 82 -6.33 2.75 19.14
CA VAL A 82 -5.46 3.76 19.74
C VAL A 82 -4.31 3.07 20.45
N LEU A 83 -3.09 3.52 20.21
CA LEU A 83 -1.86 3.03 20.81
C LEU A 83 -1.22 4.15 21.60
N GLU A 84 -0.93 3.90 22.87
CA GLU A 84 -0.31 4.87 23.76
C GLU A 84 1.01 4.35 24.31
N LEU A 85 2.07 5.13 24.14
CA LEU A 85 3.30 4.96 24.88
C LEU A 85 3.24 5.86 26.13
N PRO A 86 3.20 5.33 27.36
CA PRO A 86 3.18 6.12 28.57
C PRO A 86 4.57 6.67 28.92
N GLY A 87 4.61 7.83 29.57
CA GLY A 87 5.83 8.42 30.14
C GLY A 87 6.25 9.75 29.51
N PRO A 88 7.40 10.33 29.91
CA PRO A 88 7.82 11.67 29.49
C PRO A 88 8.17 11.83 28.01
N ARG A 89 8.44 10.71 27.32
CA ARG A 89 8.60 10.62 25.86
C ARG A 89 7.44 9.86 25.21
N GLY A 90 6.31 9.81 25.92
CA GLY A 90 5.11 9.13 25.49
C GLY A 90 4.42 9.82 24.33
N GLY A 91 3.55 9.10 23.64
CA GLY A 91 2.81 9.62 22.49
C GLY A 91 1.59 8.76 22.17
N THR A 92 0.67 9.35 21.42
CA THR A 92 -0.52 8.67 20.90
C THR A 92 -0.35 8.40 19.42
N CYS A 93 -0.48 7.14 19.04
CA CYS A 93 -0.51 6.69 17.65
C CYS A 93 -1.86 6.01 17.38
N LEU A 94 -2.56 6.44 16.35
CA LEU A 94 -3.78 5.81 15.87
C LEU A 94 -3.41 4.88 14.72
N GLN A 95 -3.60 3.59 14.93
CA GLN A 95 -3.39 2.60 13.88
C GLN A 95 -4.70 2.43 13.12
N TYR A 96 -4.62 2.59 11.80
CA TYR A 96 -5.68 2.25 10.86
C TYR A 96 -5.20 1.11 9.98
N LEU A 97 -6.13 0.23 9.62
CA LEU A 97 -5.89 -0.88 8.71
C LEU A 97 -7.05 -0.96 7.73
N TYR A 98 -6.76 -0.64 6.48
CA TYR A 98 -7.71 -0.73 5.37
C TYR A 98 -7.64 -2.14 4.81
N VAL A 99 -8.78 -2.79 4.60
CA VAL A 99 -8.82 -4.22 4.27
C VAL A 99 -9.64 -4.45 3.02
N TRP A 100 -9.10 -5.27 2.12
CA TRP A 100 -9.78 -5.71 0.91
C TRP A 100 -9.78 -7.23 0.81
N ASP A 101 -10.90 -7.76 0.35
CA ASP A 101 -11.03 -9.13 -0.14
C ASP A 101 -10.66 -9.11 -1.62
N TYR A 102 -9.35 -9.10 -1.87
CA TYR A 102 -8.77 -8.82 -3.17
C TYR A 102 -8.72 -10.07 -4.04
N GLN A 103 -8.98 -9.93 -5.33
CA GLN A 103 -9.16 -11.09 -6.19
C GLN A 103 -8.25 -11.09 -7.42
N ALA A 104 -7.62 -9.96 -7.77
CA ALA A 104 -6.83 -9.87 -8.98
C ALA A 104 -5.40 -10.45 -8.84
N VAL A 105 -4.87 -10.54 -7.62
CA VAL A 105 -3.63 -11.28 -7.33
C VAL A 105 -3.89 -12.30 -6.23
N PRO A 106 -3.92 -13.62 -6.55
CA PRO A 106 -4.29 -14.66 -5.58
C PRO A 106 -3.43 -14.74 -4.31
N ALA A 107 -2.17 -14.28 -4.36
CA ALA A 107 -1.28 -14.23 -3.20
C ALA A 107 -1.59 -13.06 -2.25
N HIS A 108 -2.46 -12.14 -2.66
CA HIS A 108 -2.86 -10.94 -1.92
C HIS A 108 -4.34 -10.98 -1.58
N GLU A 109 -4.97 -12.16 -1.55
CA GLU A 109 -6.42 -12.24 -1.41
C GLU A 109 -6.95 -11.62 -0.11
N ALA A 110 -6.16 -11.69 0.96
CA ALA A 110 -6.35 -10.99 2.20
C ALA A 110 -5.49 -9.71 2.24
N ASP A 111 -5.79 -8.77 1.35
CA ASP A 111 -5.01 -7.55 1.20
C ASP A 111 -5.33 -6.55 2.31
N TYR A 112 -4.32 -5.85 2.79
CA TYR A 112 -4.52 -4.78 3.76
C TYR A 112 -3.48 -3.69 3.58
N GLU A 113 -3.79 -2.47 4.00
CA GLU A 113 -2.82 -1.38 4.00
C GLU A 113 -2.88 -0.62 5.33
N PRO A 114 -1.76 -0.60 6.10
CA PRO A 114 -1.70 0.06 7.39
C PRO A 114 -1.35 1.56 7.24
N ILE A 115 -2.01 2.39 8.04
CA ILE A 115 -1.67 3.81 8.21
C ILE A 115 -1.59 4.12 9.71
N PHE A 116 -0.48 4.70 10.13
CA PHE A 116 -0.23 5.13 11.50
C PHE A 116 -0.30 6.65 11.60
N VAL A 117 -1.25 7.18 12.37
CA VAL A 117 -1.39 8.61 12.58
C VAL A 117 -0.88 8.98 13.96
N TYR A 118 0.17 9.77 14.03
CA TYR A 118 0.76 10.23 15.28
C TYR A 118 0.16 11.58 15.65
N ILE A 119 -0.25 11.71 16.92
CA ILE A 119 -0.78 12.94 17.49
C ILE A 119 0.24 13.46 18.50
N ASP A 120 0.88 14.58 18.17
CA ASP A 120 1.86 15.25 19.03
C ASP A 120 1.44 16.71 19.25
N GLY A 121 0.63 16.92 20.29
CA GLY A 121 0.04 18.22 20.60
C GLY A 121 -0.81 18.75 19.43
N THR A 122 -0.35 19.84 18.80
CA THR A 122 -1.03 20.43 17.63
C THR A 122 -0.58 19.87 16.29
N LYS A 123 0.48 19.04 16.28
CA LYS A 123 1.02 18.42 15.07
C LYS A 123 0.45 17.03 14.88
N ARG A 124 0.16 16.70 13.62
CA ARG A 124 -0.35 15.39 13.22
C ARG A 124 0.35 14.97 11.95
N HIS A 125 0.85 13.75 11.91
CA HIS A 125 1.41 13.18 10.69
C HIS A 125 1.00 11.72 10.56
N ALA A 126 0.89 11.27 9.32
CA ALA A 126 0.74 9.85 9.01
C ALA A 126 2.11 9.27 8.62
N ILE A 127 2.40 8.08 9.11
CA ILE A 127 3.32 7.16 8.46
C ILE A 127 2.46 6.09 7.77
N TYR A 128 2.66 5.91 6.48
CA TYR A 128 1.92 4.96 5.67
C TYR A 128 2.90 4.11 4.86
N ASP A 129 2.44 2.92 4.50
CA ASP A 129 3.19 2.02 3.65
C ASP A 129 2.99 2.39 2.17
N LEU A 130 4.02 2.13 1.37
CA LEU A 130 3.94 2.14 -0.07
C LEU A 130 4.28 0.73 -0.55
N VAL A 131 3.25 0.02 -0.99
CA VAL A 131 3.29 -1.35 -1.52
C VAL A 131 3.96 -2.30 -0.53
N HIS A 132 3.67 -2.21 0.76
CA HIS A 132 4.15 -3.13 1.81
C HIS A 132 5.66 -3.12 2.12
N TYR A 133 6.44 -2.23 1.52
CA TYR A 133 7.91 -2.26 1.61
C TYR A 133 8.54 -1.02 2.24
N CYS A 134 7.84 0.11 2.20
CA CYS A 134 8.50 1.40 2.13
C CYS A 134 7.71 2.45 2.91
N ALA A 135 8.20 2.80 4.11
CA ALA A 135 7.54 3.78 4.96
C ALA A 135 7.68 5.20 4.38
N ARG A 136 6.57 5.93 4.35
CA ARG A 136 6.49 7.34 3.95
C ARG A 136 5.83 8.16 5.04
N ARG A 137 6.18 9.45 5.09
CA ARG A 137 5.61 10.40 6.04
C ARG A 137 4.79 11.45 5.30
N LEU A 138 3.59 11.72 5.80
CA LEU A 138 2.73 12.80 5.34
C LEU A 138 2.36 13.69 6.52
N GLU A 139 2.77 14.95 6.49
CA GLU A 139 2.29 15.94 7.46
C GLU A 139 0.81 16.20 7.20
N LEU A 140 -0.05 15.89 8.17
CA LEU A 140 -1.50 16.04 8.00
C LEU A 140 -1.93 17.42 8.48
N GLY A 141 -2.91 18.00 7.78
CA GLY A 141 -3.60 19.18 8.24
C GLY A 141 -4.46 18.89 9.48
N SER A 142 -5.07 19.95 10.01
CA SER A 142 -6.15 19.78 10.99
C SER A 142 -7.26 18.90 10.40
N SER A 143 -7.86 18.03 11.21
CA SER A 143 -8.90 17.07 10.80
C SER A 143 -10.09 17.63 10.00
N LYS A 144 -10.30 18.96 10.03
CA LYS A 144 -11.46 19.65 9.44
C LYS A 144 -11.11 20.58 8.26
N ARG A 145 -9.88 20.53 7.72
CA ARG A 145 -9.46 21.40 6.60
C ARG A 145 -9.11 20.60 5.36
N ASP A 146 -9.14 21.28 4.21
CA ASP A 146 -8.63 20.74 2.95
C ASP A 146 -7.15 20.35 3.07
N GLY A 147 -6.79 19.22 2.47
CA GLY A 147 -5.42 18.74 2.29
C GLY A 147 -4.68 18.25 3.54
N PRO A 148 -3.44 17.76 3.34
CA PRO A 148 -3.16 16.67 2.43
C PRO A 148 -3.82 15.36 2.92
N GLY A 149 -4.23 14.53 1.97
CA GLY A 149 -4.80 13.21 2.22
C GLY A 149 -4.04 12.12 1.49
N LEU A 150 -4.68 10.97 1.33
CA LEU A 150 -4.12 9.80 0.67
C LEU A 150 -5.05 9.36 -0.46
N ARG A 151 -4.49 8.97 -1.60
CA ARG A 151 -5.25 8.40 -2.72
C ARG A 151 -4.80 6.96 -2.90
N MET A 152 -5.75 6.03 -2.85
CA MET A 152 -5.48 4.64 -3.11
C MET A 152 -5.14 4.42 -4.58
N ILE A 153 -4.20 3.53 -4.85
CA ILE A 153 -3.89 3.00 -6.17
C ILE A 153 -4.84 1.82 -6.46
N PRO A 154 -5.81 1.95 -7.38
CA PRO A 154 -6.66 0.83 -7.79
C PRO A 154 -5.84 -0.37 -8.30
N GLY A 155 -6.27 -1.58 -7.94
CA GLY A 155 -5.60 -2.83 -8.27
C GLY A 155 -4.32 -3.12 -7.49
N TRP A 156 -3.88 -2.20 -6.63
CA TRP A 156 -2.70 -2.44 -5.77
C TRP A 156 -2.95 -2.17 -4.30
N HIS A 157 -4.00 -1.41 -3.99
CA HIS A 157 -4.45 -1.08 -2.63
C HIS A 157 -3.43 -0.38 -1.73
N SER A 158 -2.38 0.21 -2.33
CA SER A 158 -1.46 1.09 -1.63
C SER A 158 -1.83 2.56 -1.77
N PHE A 159 -1.26 3.42 -0.94
CA PHE A 159 -1.58 4.84 -0.90
C PHE A 159 -0.48 5.73 -1.48
N LEU A 160 -0.92 6.76 -2.21
CA LEU A 160 -0.10 7.88 -2.64
C LEU A 160 -0.53 9.16 -1.92
N PRO A 161 0.39 10.12 -1.70
CA PRO A 161 0.01 11.41 -1.15
C PRO A 161 -0.94 12.14 -2.11
N ALA A 162 -1.96 12.79 -1.55
CA ALA A 162 -2.92 13.62 -2.26
C ALA A 162 -2.90 15.03 -1.65
N PRO A 163 -1.99 15.92 -2.10
CA PRO A 163 -1.67 17.17 -1.39
C PRO A 163 -2.85 18.14 -1.30
N GLN A 164 -3.82 18.04 -2.22
CA GLN A 164 -4.97 18.94 -2.32
C GLN A 164 -6.30 18.18 -2.29
N LEU A 165 -6.37 17.08 -1.53
CA LEU A 165 -7.61 16.32 -1.40
C LEU A 165 -8.66 17.13 -0.62
N ARG A 166 -9.80 17.38 -1.26
CA ARG A 166 -10.96 18.06 -0.67
C ARG A 166 -11.91 17.03 -0.04
N PRO A 167 -12.56 17.33 1.09
CA PRO A 167 -13.54 16.43 1.72
C PRO A 167 -14.66 15.97 0.78
N ALA A 168 -15.11 16.82 -0.15
CA ALA A 168 -16.14 16.48 -1.12
C ALA A 168 -15.74 15.36 -2.10
N ASN A 169 -14.44 15.17 -2.30
CA ASN A 169 -13.87 14.15 -3.19
C ASN A 169 -13.31 12.95 -2.42
N ALA A 170 -13.39 13.00 -1.08
CA ALA A 170 -12.88 11.96 -0.20
C ALA A 170 -13.94 10.86 0.04
N ASP A 171 -13.47 9.71 0.49
CA ASP A 171 -14.29 8.57 0.92
C ASP A 171 -15.02 8.92 2.23
N SER A 172 -16.06 9.75 2.14
CA SER A 172 -16.78 10.34 3.27
C SER A 172 -17.66 9.38 4.08
N LYS A 173 -17.83 8.15 3.61
CA LYS A 173 -18.66 7.12 4.25
C LYS A 173 -17.87 6.10 5.07
N LEU A 174 -16.57 6.32 5.25
CA LEU A 174 -15.74 5.41 6.03
C LEU A 174 -16.05 5.56 7.52
N GLU A 175 -16.48 4.45 8.12
CA GLU A 175 -16.64 4.31 9.56
C GLU A 175 -15.52 3.42 10.09
N VAL A 176 -14.82 3.87 11.13
CA VAL A 176 -13.73 3.09 11.72
C VAL A 176 -14.28 2.03 12.66
N LYS A 177 -14.05 0.76 12.30
CA LYS A 177 -14.40 -0.41 13.11
C LYS A 177 -13.27 -0.77 14.09
N PRO A 178 -13.56 -1.48 15.19
CA PRO A 178 -12.52 -1.84 16.15
C PRO A 178 -11.53 -2.87 15.59
N LEU A 179 -10.23 -2.57 15.71
CA LEU A 179 -9.16 -3.53 15.45
C LEU A 179 -8.79 -4.26 16.75
N SER A 180 -9.59 -5.27 17.13
CA SER A 180 -9.33 -6.07 18.34
C SER A 180 -8.41 -7.26 18.09
N ASP A 181 -7.91 -7.89 19.15
CA ASP A 181 -7.06 -9.09 19.06
C ASP A 181 -7.72 -10.19 18.22
N GLN A 182 -9.04 -10.38 18.33
CA GLN A 182 -9.79 -11.40 17.59
C GLN A 182 -9.77 -11.16 16.07
N HIS A 183 -9.75 -9.90 15.63
CA HIS A 183 -9.65 -9.58 14.20
C HIS A 183 -8.26 -9.96 13.68
N LEU A 184 -7.23 -9.63 14.46
CA LEU A 184 -5.85 -10.00 14.15
C LEU A 184 -5.69 -11.53 14.15
N ASP A 185 -6.17 -12.23 15.18
CA ASP A 185 -6.13 -13.70 15.31
C ASP A 185 -6.70 -14.39 14.05
N ALA A 186 -7.81 -13.90 13.52
CA ALA A 186 -8.44 -14.45 12.33
C ALA A 186 -7.60 -14.24 11.05
N TRP A 187 -6.91 -13.10 10.91
CA TRP A 187 -5.95 -12.93 9.82
C TRP A 187 -4.69 -13.76 10.02
N TYR A 188 -4.25 -13.91 11.27
CA TYR A 188 -3.14 -14.76 11.63
C TYR A 188 -3.36 -16.23 11.32
N SER A 189 -4.59 -16.71 11.28
CA SER A 189 -4.86 -18.10 10.91
C SER A 189 -4.72 -18.36 9.40
N ILE A 190 -4.57 -17.33 8.57
CA ILE A 190 -4.30 -17.49 7.13
C ILE A 190 -2.88 -18.09 6.95
N PRO A 191 -2.73 -19.23 6.23
CA PRO A 191 -1.43 -19.88 6.05
C PRO A 191 -0.39 -18.98 5.37
N GLU A 192 0.86 -18.99 5.85
CA GLU A 192 1.93 -18.12 5.32
C GLU A 192 2.24 -18.36 3.83
N LYS A 193 2.12 -19.61 3.36
CA LYS A 193 2.33 -19.94 1.94
C LYS A 193 1.22 -19.41 1.02
N SER A 194 0.16 -18.84 1.59
CA SER A 194 -1.04 -18.41 0.88
C SER A 194 -1.24 -16.89 0.90
N ALA A 195 -0.46 -16.14 1.68
CA ALA A 195 -0.52 -14.69 1.78
C ALA A 195 0.90 -14.10 1.90
N GLN A 196 1.33 -13.31 0.91
CA GLN A 196 2.68 -12.74 0.86
C GLN A 196 2.89 -11.69 1.98
N PHE A 197 1.89 -10.83 2.21
CA PHE A 197 1.93 -9.78 3.21
C PHE A 197 1.02 -10.13 4.38
N LYS A 198 1.38 -11.15 5.15
CA LYS A 198 0.63 -11.47 6.37
C LYS A 198 1.03 -10.53 7.51
N ILE A 199 0.06 -10.09 8.32
CA ILE A 199 0.35 -9.41 9.60
C ILE A 199 1.09 -10.42 10.51
N ARG A 200 2.41 -10.26 10.67
CA ARG A 200 3.25 -11.18 11.47
C ARG A 200 3.36 -10.79 12.94
N ARG A 201 3.04 -9.55 13.31
CA ARG A 201 2.98 -9.10 14.71
C ARG A 201 1.62 -8.51 15.07
N TYR A 202 1.07 -8.91 16.22
CA TYR A 202 -0.19 -8.39 16.75
C TYR A 202 -0.11 -6.88 16.94
N LEU A 203 1.10 -6.37 17.15
CA LEU A 203 1.45 -4.97 17.10
C LEU A 203 2.94 -4.85 16.73
N ALA A 204 3.27 -4.25 15.59
CA ALA A 204 4.60 -3.65 15.44
C ALA A 204 4.61 -2.38 16.29
N ASN A 205 5.65 -2.13 17.07
CA ASN A 205 5.75 -0.88 17.83
C ASN A 205 5.83 0.32 16.87
N PRO A 206 4.75 1.12 16.75
CA PRO A 206 4.72 2.22 15.80
C PRO A 206 5.72 3.32 16.19
N PHE A 207 6.15 3.38 17.44
CA PHE A 207 7.10 4.39 17.92
C PHE A 207 8.55 4.08 17.52
N LEU A 208 8.80 2.92 16.91
CA LEU A 208 10.08 2.56 16.30
C LEU A 208 10.06 2.70 14.77
N LEU A 209 8.93 3.07 14.16
CA LEU A 209 8.83 3.26 12.71
C LEU A 209 9.53 4.55 12.29
N GLU A 210 10.45 4.42 11.34
CA GLU A 210 11.16 5.53 10.74
C GLU A 210 10.67 5.77 9.31
N ALA A 211 10.47 7.04 8.95
CA ALA A 211 10.07 7.46 7.61
C ALA A 211 10.89 8.68 7.16
N PRO A 212 11.54 8.65 5.97
CA PRO A 212 11.59 7.54 5.02
C PRO A 212 12.36 6.34 5.58
N GLY A 213 11.90 5.12 5.31
CA GLY A 213 12.48 3.90 5.86
C GLY A 213 11.76 2.64 5.39
N HIS A 214 11.97 1.53 6.09
CA HIS A 214 11.26 0.28 5.82
C HIS A 214 10.14 0.08 6.82
N PHE A 215 9.03 -0.46 6.34
CA PHE A 215 7.89 -0.79 7.20
C PHE A 215 8.15 -2.06 8.02
N LEU A 216 8.98 -2.97 7.49
CA LEU A 216 9.46 -4.16 8.18
C LEU A 216 10.66 -3.80 9.06
N GLU A 217 10.70 -4.33 10.29
CA GLU A 217 11.83 -4.16 11.21
C GLU A 217 13.11 -4.84 10.68
N SER A 218 12.97 -5.93 9.93
CA SER A 218 14.08 -6.67 9.31
C SER A 218 13.71 -7.06 7.89
N PRO A 219 13.73 -6.10 6.94
CA PRO A 219 13.38 -6.37 5.56
C PRO A 219 14.42 -7.31 4.94
N ASP A 220 13.96 -8.28 4.16
CA ASP A 220 14.86 -9.08 3.32
C ASP A 220 15.40 -8.24 2.14
N GLU A 221 16.34 -8.82 1.39
CA GLU A 221 16.98 -8.11 0.28
C GLU A 221 15.99 -7.75 -0.85
N ASP A 222 14.95 -8.56 -1.04
CA ASP A 222 13.91 -8.29 -2.04
C ASP A 222 13.08 -7.06 -1.63
N SER A 223 12.62 -7.02 -0.38
CA SER A 223 11.88 -5.89 0.20
C SER A 223 12.69 -4.60 0.14
N LYS A 224 13.99 -4.67 0.46
CA LYS A 224 14.91 -3.53 0.34
C LYS A 224 15.02 -3.05 -1.11
N THR A 225 15.16 -3.99 -2.05
CA THR A 225 15.30 -3.69 -3.48
C THR A 225 14.02 -3.07 -4.03
N MET A 226 12.85 -3.59 -3.66
CA MET A 226 11.56 -3.04 -4.08
C MET A 226 11.37 -1.62 -3.54
N CYS A 227 11.63 -1.40 -2.24
CA CYS A 227 11.53 -0.08 -1.63
C CYS A 227 12.48 0.94 -2.31
N CYS A 228 13.73 0.57 -2.56
CA CYS A 228 14.68 1.40 -3.31
C CYS A 228 14.18 1.69 -4.74
N THR A 229 13.60 0.69 -5.42
CA THR A 229 13.08 0.84 -6.78
C THR A 229 11.95 1.88 -6.83
N PHE A 230 11.01 1.82 -5.89
CA PHE A 230 9.95 2.82 -5.79
C PHE A 230 10.51 4.22 -5.56
N LEU A 231 11.46 4.36 -4.64
CA LEU A 231 12.09 5.66 -4.36
C LEU A 231 12.76 6.27 -5.59
N GLU A 232 13.45 5.45 -6.41
CA GLU A 232 14.08 5.94 -7.64
C GLU A 232 13.05 6.29 -8.73
N ILE A 233 11.94 5.56 -8.81
CA ILE A 233 10.81 5.90 -9.69
C ILE A 233 10.16 7.23 -9.26
N GLU A 234 9.86 7.39 -7.97
CA GLU A 234 9.31 8.63 -7.42
C GLU A 234 10.24 9.82 -7.66
N SER A 235 11.54 9.63 -7.40
CA SER A 235 12.56 10.66 -7.64
C SER A 235 12.60 11.10 -9.11
N ALA A 236 12.64 10.14 -10.04
CA ALA A 236 12.61 10.46 -11.47
C ALA A 236 11.30 11.15 -11.89
N LEU A 237 10.16 10.77 -11.32
CA LEU A 237 8.88 11.41 -11.61
C LEU A 237 8.77 12.87 -11.17
N LYS A 238 9.55 13.29 -10.16
CA LYS A 238 9.67 14.69 -9.76
C LYS A 238 10.59 15.48 -10.69
N GLU A 239 11.54 14.81 -11.34
CA GLU A 239 12.52 15.45 -12.23
C GLU A 239 12.03 15.61 -13.68
N PHE A 240 11.14 14.74 -14.14
CA PHE A 240 10.68 14.72 -15.54
C PHE A 240 9.21 15.15 -15.67
N GLU A 241 8.96 16.19 -16.49
CA GLU A 241 7.59 16.67 -16.78
C GLU A 241 6.70 15.62 -17.46
N ASP A 242 7.29 14.76 -18.32
CA ASP A 242 6.58 13.61 -18.86
C ASP A 242 6.69 12.42 -17.89
N PRO A 243 5.60 12.01 -17.23
CA PRO A 243 5.60 10.88 -16.30
C PRO A 243 6.04 9.57 -16.98
N ARG A 244 5.82 9.41 -18.30
CA ARG A 244 6.32 8.24 -19.06
C ARG A 244 7.83 8.16 -18.99
N LYS A 245 8.49 9.30 -19.27
CA LYS A 245 9.93 9.43 -19.17
C LYS A 245 10.39 9.24 -17.73
N GLY A 246 9.67 9.82 -16.76
CA GLY A 246 9.97 9.66 -15.33
C GLY A 246 9.98 8.19 -14.87
N VAL A 247 8.98 7.39 -15.24
CA VAL A 247 8.97 5.96 -14.91
C VAL A 247 10.13 5.21 -15.57
N VAL A 248 10.37 5.44 -16.86
CA VAL A 248 11.47 4.76 -17.59
C VAL A 248 12.82 5.09 -16.96
N GLU A 249 13.10 6.37 -16.70
CA GLU A 249 14.35 6.80 -16.08
C GLU A 249 14.45 6.35 -14.62
N GLY A 250 13.34 6.28 -13.91
CA GLY A 250 13.25 5.71 -12.58
C GLY A 250 13.62 4.23 -12.52
N VAL A 251 13.07 3.41 -13.43
CA VAL A 251 13.42 1.98 -13.54
C VAL A 251 14.89 1.80 -13.93
N LYS A 252 15.42 2.63 -14.84
CA LYS A 252 16.85 2.62 -15.19
C LYS A 252 17.73 2.93 -13.97
N ARG A 253 17.38 3.97 -13.20
CA ARG A 253 18.08 4.31 -11.95
C ARG A 253 17.99 3.18 -10.92
N ALA A 254 16.83 2.55 -10.78
CA ALA A 254 16.65 1.40 -9.89
C ALA A 254 17.56 0.24 -10.28
N LEU A 255 17.70 -0.07 -11.58
CA LEU A 255 18.65 -1.08 -12.04
C LEU A 255 20.10 -0.73 -11.65
N THR A 256 20.51 0.54 -11.82
CA THR A 256 21.89 0.94 -11.50
C THR A 256 22.16 1.04 -10.00
N LYS A 257 21.22 1.58 -9.23
CA LYS A 257 21.43 1.95 -7.81
C LYS A 257 20.92 0.91 -6.81
N CYS A 258 19.80 0.24 -7.11
CA CYS A 258 19.18 -0.72 -6.20
C CYS A 258 19.69 -2.14 -6.46
N VAL A 259 19.80 -2.54 -7.74
CA VAL A 259 20.36 -3.84 -8.15
C VAL A 259 21.89 -3.76 -8.20
N GLY A 260 22.44 -2.77 -8.90
CA GLY A 260 23.90 -2.58 -9.03
C GLY A 260 24.58 -3.60 -9.96
N ILE A 261 25.81 -3.30 -10.38
CA ILE A 261 26.55 -4.09 -11.39
C ILE A 261 26.84 -5.53 -10.92
N PHE A 262 26.88 -5.78 -9.62
CA PHE A 262 27.21 -7.10 -9.03
C PHE A 262 26.03 -7.76 -8.30
N GLY A 263 24.84 -7.16 -8.27
CA GLY A 263 23.70 -7.61 -7.47
C GLY A 263 22.64 -8.41 -8.24
N LEU A 264 23.05 -9.38 -9.07
CA LEU A 264 22.15 -10.15 -9.94
C LEU A 264 20.98 -10.81 -9.19
N TYR A 265 21.20 -11.21 -7.94
CA TYR A 265 20.16 -11.80 -7.08
C TYR A 265 18.99 -10.84 -6.79
N ARG A 266 19.22 -9.51 -6.81
CA ARG A 266 18.19 -8.48 -6.61
C ARG A 266 17.34 -8.22 -7.85
N LEU A 267 17.77 -8.71 -9.01
CA LEU A 267 17.05 -8.53 -10.27
C LEU A 267 15.67 -9.22 -10.26
N GLY A 268 15.54 -10.33 -9.54
CA GLY A 268 14.28 -11.06 -9.40
C GLY A 268 13.16 -10.19 -8.85
N ALA A 269 13.43 -9.46 -7.76
CA ALA A 269 12.47 -8.54 -7.14
C ALA A 269 12.02 -7.42 -8.09
N LEU A 270 12.96 -6.82 -8.84
CA LEU A 270 12.63 -5.80 -9.83
C LEU A 270 11.73 -6.35 -10.95
N VAL A 271 12.02 -7.56 -11.43
CA VAL A 271 11.23 -8.20 -12.49
C VAL A 271 9.83 -8.58 -12.00
N GLN A 272 9.73 -9.13 -10.79
CA GLN A 272 8.45 -9.42 -10.16
C GLN A 272 7.60 -8.15 -10.07
N LEU A 273 8.17 -7.05 -9.58
CA LEU A 273 7.48 -5.76 -9.50
C LEU A 273 6.97 -5.29 -10.88
N LEU A 274 7.80 -5.37 -11.91
CA LEU A 274 7.41 -5.00 -13.28
C LEU A 274 6.29 -5.89 -13.84
N LEU A 275 6.30 -7.19 -13.52
CA LEU A 275 5.24 -8.12 -13.91
C LEU A 275 3.93 -7.80 -13.20
N GLU A 276 3.96 -7.55 -11.89
CA GLU A 276 2.78 -7.16 -11.12
C GLU A 276 2.17 -5.86 -11.68
N MET A 277 3.00 -4.82 -11.91
CA MET A 277 2.56 -3.57 -12.53
C MET A 277 1.97 -3.75 -13.93
N ASN A 278 2.48 -4.71 -14.71
CA ASN A 278 1.94 -5.04 -16.02
C ASN A 278 0.61 -5.81 -15.94
N GLN A 279 0.46 -6.73 -14.99
CA GLN A 279 -0.79 -7.50 -14.77
C GLN A 279 -1.98 -6.59 -14.43
N ILE A 280 -1.74 -5.53 -13.65
CA ILE A 280 -2.76 -4.54 -13.28
C ILE A 280 -2.90 -3.39 -14.30
N GLY A 281 -2.14 -3.43 -15.40
CA GLY A 281 -2.25 -2.47 -16.51
C GLY A 281 -1.64 -1.10 -16.23
N LEU A 282 -0.76 -0.95 -15.23
CA LEU A 282 -0.01 0.29 -14.99
C LEU A 282 1.08 0.50 -16.04
N LEU A 283 1.79 -0.59 -16.36
CA LEU A 283 2.86 -0.59 -17.37
C LEU A 283 2.49 -1.54 -18.50
N GLN A 284 2.98 -1.22 -19.69
CA GLN A 284 3.01 -2.17 -20.79
C GLN A 284 4.47 -2.56 -21.04
N LEU A 285 4.76 -3.85 -20.90
CA LEU A 285 6.04 -4.43 -21.29
C LEU A 285 6.03 -4.69 -22.80
N GLY A 286 7.02 -4.16 -23.53
CA GLY A 286 7.10 -4.30 -24.99
C GLY A 286 7.27 -5.73 -25.51
N GLN A 287 7.67 -6.69 -24.67
CA GLN A 287 7.65 -8.13 -24.96
C GLN A 287 7.28 -8.97 -23.72
N PRO A 288 6.60 -10.12 -23.88
CA PRO A 288 6.34 -11.04 -22.79
C PRO A 288 7.65 -11.56 -22.20
N LEU A 289 7.80 -11.50 -20.88
CA LEU A 289 8.91 -12.14 -20.17
C LEU A 289 8.61 -13.65 -20.11
N GLY A 290 9.12 -14.41 -21.09
CA GLY A 290 9.01 -15.88 -21.11
C GLY A 290 9.89 -16.59 -20.08
N ASP A 291 9.70 -17.90 -19.95
CA ASP A 291 10.44 -18.82 -19.04
C ASP A 291 11.95 -18.80 -19.30
N GLY A 292 12.66 -17.83 -18.72
CA GLY A 292 14.11 -17.67 -18.86
C GLY A 292 14.54 -16.22 -18.95
N LEU A 293 14.76 -15.60 -17.78
CA LEU A 293 15.31 -14.24 -17.66
C LEU A 293 16.82 -14.26 -17.91
N ASN A 294 17.26 -13.68 -19.03
CA ASN A 294 18.68 -13.41 -19.30
C ASN A 294 18.98 -11.92 -19.06
N LEU A 295 19.99 -11.63 -18.25
CA LEU A 295 20.49 -10.28 -17.94
C LEU A 295 20.84 -9.44 -19.16
N GLY A 296 21.38 -10.05 -20.21
CA GLY A 296 21.66 -9.36 -21.47
C GLY A 296 20.38 -8.88 -22.15
N LYS A 297 19.29 -9.66 -22.03
CA LYS A 297 17.97 -9.26 -22.52
C LYS A 297 17.41 -8.13 -21.66
N LEU A 298 17.48 -8.18 -20.33
CA LEU A 298 16.96 -7.12 -19.46
C LEU A 298 17.65 -5.77 -19.66
N THR A 299 18.97 -5.76 -19.82
CA THR A 299 19.75 -4.54 -20.09
C THR A 299 19.48 -4.00 -21.51
N ALA A 300 19.37 -4.87 -22.52
CA ALA A 300 18.99 -4.48 -23.88
C ALA A 300 17.54 -3.97 -23.94
N LEU A 301 16.62 -4.64 -23.24
CA LEU A 301 15.22 -4.25 -23.09
C LEU A 301 15.10 -2.85 -22.43
N LEU A 302 15.97 -2.48 -21.49
CA LEU A 302 15.92 -1.16 -20.85
C LEU A 302 16.57 -0.04 -21.68
N GLN A 303 17.54 -0.36 -22.54
CA GLN A 303 18.20 0.61 -23.42
C GLN A 303 17.36 0.97 -24.65
N GLU A 304 16.50 0.06 -25.12
CA GLU A 304 15.68 0.24 -26.34
C GLU A 304 14.31 0.93 -26.11
N GLY A 305 13.99 1.37 -24.90
CA GLY A 305 12.77 2.17 -24.62
C GLY A 305 11.49 1.33 -24.49
N LEU A 306 11.48 0.36 -23.58
CA LEU A 306 10.55 -0.76 -23.60
C LEU A 306 9.43 -0.76 -22.55
N ILE A 307 9.48 0.15 -21.59
CA ILE A 307 8.41 0.36 -20.62
C ILE A 307 7.67 1.62 -21.04
N SER A 308 6.39 1.50 -21.36
CA SER A 308 5.54 2.66 -21.56
C SER A 308 4.44 2.66 -20.52
N LEU A 309 4.10 3.83 -20.00
CA LEU A 309 2.90 3.96 -19.20
C LEU A 309 1.70 3.83 -20.12
N THR A 310 0.76 3.01 -19.69
CA THR A 310 -0.61 3.11 -20.20
C THR A 310 -1.16 4.50 -19.87
N ASP A 311 -2.21 4.93 -20.58
CA ASP A 311 -2.85 6.23 -20.30
C ASP A 311 -3.37 6.32 -18.85
N MET A 312 -3.73 5.19 -18.25
CA MET A 312 -4.06 5.12 -16.82
C MET A 312 -2.85 5.20 -15.92
N GLY A 313 -1.77 4.46 -16.20
CA GLY A 313 -0.52 4.58 -15.45
C GLY A 313 -0.07 6.03 -15.40
N LYS A 314 -0.17 6.76 -16.52
CA LYS A 314 0.08 8.20 -16.59
C LYS A 314 -0.80 9.02 -15.63
N ASN A 315 -2.12 8.83 -15.66
CA ASN A 315 -3.06 9.57 -14.79
C ASN A 315 -2.90 9.21 -13.30
N LEU A 316 -2.52 7.97 -13.01
CA LEU A 316 -2.29 7.48 -11.67
C LEU A 316 -0.98 8.03 -11.10
N ILE A 317 0.06 8.11 -11.93
CA ILE A 317 1.40 8.55 -11.55
C ILE A 317 1.57 10.08 -11.52
N GLN A 318 0.72 10.85 -12.22
CA GLN A 318 0.73 12.33 -12.14
C GLN A 318 0.54 12.89 -10.71
N GLY A 319 0.11 12.08 -9.74
CA GLY A 319 0.09 12.44 -8.32
C GLY A 319 1.43 12.29 -7.59
N LEU A 320 2.38 11.53 -8.14
CA LEU A 320 3.72 11.30 -7.55
C LEU A 320 4.73 12.43 -7.83
N GLY A 321 4.56 13.14 -8.96
CA GLY A 321 5.52 14.15 -9.44
C GLY A 321 5.22 15.60 -9.03
N LYS A 322 4.19 15.84 -8.21
CA LYS A 322 3.83 17.18 -7.72
C LYS A 322 4.03 17.26 -6.21
N GLU A 323 5.29 17.34 -5.81
CA GLU A 323 5.72 17.87 -4.51
C GLU A 323 6.37 19.25 -4.72
#